data_AF-A0A2D7RCA2-F1
#
_entry.id   AF-A0A2D7RCA2-F1
#
_cell.length_a   1.000
_cell.length_b   1.000
_cell.length_c   1.000
_cell.angle_alpha   90.00
_cell.angle_beta   90.00
_cell.angle_gamma   90.00
#
_symmetry.space_group_name_H-M   'P 1'
#
loop_
_entity.id
_entity.type
_entity.pdbx_description
1 polymer ?
#
loop_
_entity_poly.entity_id
_entity_poly.type
_entity_poly.pdbx_seq_one_letter_code
_entity_poly.pdbx_strand_id
1 'polypeptide(L)'
;SKRFVDASLFSGQQVAMIASIILCASLIVGVLGITGLGIKITSSILSISGGSLWLALLLTALACIILGMEVPTTAAYVICVSVAGPALIDLGLEPLTVHLFVFWFALLSTITPPVCGGVFIAAAMVGENWFKVALCAMALGLGLYIVPLAMVQHQSLIQLDKYPFDSIITAIQLAIGLLLLGKGLIGSSWSVTRLSFILIAIMIMFGFNLSDYI
;
A
#
# COMPACT_ATOMS: atom_id res chain seq x y z
N SER A 1 -28.85 -27.37 13.86
CA SER A 1 -27.65 -28.15 14.22
C SER A 1 -26.75 -28.43 13.01
N LYS A 2 -27.17 -29.21 11.99
CA LYS A 2 -26.33 -29.54 10.80
C LYS A 2 -25.73 -28.33 10.07
N ARG A 3 -26.52 -27.30 9.75
CA ARG A 3 -26.01 -26.07 9.10
C ARG A 3 -24.89 -25.36 9.89
N PHE A 4 -24.92 -25.44 11.23
CA PHE A 4 -23.88 -24.84 12.07
C PHE A 4 -22.59 -25.67 11.98
N VAL A 5 -22.71 -27.01 12.02
CA VAL A 5 -21.58 -27.93 11.83
C VAL A 5 -20.94 -27.74 10.46
N ASP A 6 -21.76 -27.65 9.40
CA ASP A 6 -21.28 -27.44 8.03
C ASP A 6 -20.55 -26.09 7.90
N ALA A 7 -21.08 -25.02 8.51
CA ALA A 7 -20.45 -23.71 8.53
C ALA A 7 -19.12 -23.71 9.32
N SER A 8 -19.04 -24.44 10.43
CA SER A 8 -17.80 -24.60 11.21
C SER A 8 -16.75 -25.40 10.44
N LEU A 9 -17.14 -26.49 9.77
CA LEU A 9 -16.24 -27.29 8.94
C LEU A 9 -15.70 -26.49 7.75
N PHE A 10 -16.57 -25.75 7.06
CA PHE A 10 -16.16 -24.87 5.97
C PHE A 10 -15.18 -23.80 6.43
N SER A 11 -15.48 -23.11 7.53
CA SER A 11 -14.57 -22.12 8.12
C SER A 11 -13.22 -22.74 8.50
N GLY A 12 -13.22 -23.95 9.08
CA GLY A 12 -12.01 -24.69 9.43
C GLY A 12 -11.13 -25.00 8.22
N GLN A 13 -11.73 -25.41 7.10
CA GLN A 13 -11.01 -25.68 5.86
C GLN A 13 -10.36 -24.41 5.29
N GLN A 14 -11.07 -23.28 5.30
CA GLN A 14 -10.53 -21.99 4.85
C GLN A 14 -9.37 -21.51 5.72
N VAL A 15 -9.49 -21.65 7.05
CA VAL A 15 -8.42 -21.30 7.99
C VAL A 15 -7.20 -22.22 7.79
N ALA A 16 -7.41 -23.53 7.62
CA ALA A 16 -6.31 -24.47 7.37
C ALA A 16 -5.54 -24.14 6.09
N MET A 17 -6.23 -23.74 5.03
CA MET A 17 -5.61 -23.27 3.78
C MET A 17 -4.73 -22.04 4.03
N ILE A 18 -5.26 -21.01 4.68
CA ILE A 18 -4.52 -19.78 4.99
C ILE A 18 -3.32 -20.08 5.90
N ALA A 19 -3.50 -20.94 6.91
CA ALA A 19 -2.45 -21.34 7.84
C ALA A 19 -1.27 -22.02 7.13
N SER A 20 -1.55 -22.92 6.18
CA SER A 20 -0.50 -23.58 5.39
C SER A 20 0.32 -22.58 4.58
N ILE A 21 -0.32 -21.58 4.00
CA ILE A 21 0.34 -20.56 3.16
C ILE A 21 1.20 -19.65 4.04
N ILE A 22 0.69 -19.23 5.20
CA ILE A 22 1.45 -18.43 6.17
C ILE A 22 2.67 -19.21 6.67
N LEU A 23 2.53 -20.51 6.95
CA LEU A 23 3.66 -21.35 7.37
C LEU A 23 4.77 -21.34 6.31
N CYS A 24 4.43 -21.54 5.04
CA CYS A 24 5.39 -21.44 3.94
C CYS A 24 6.03 -20.05 3.85
N ALA A 25 5.24 -18.97 3.99
CA ALA A 25 5.77 -17.60 3.99
C ALA A 25 6.74 -17.36 5.15
N SER A 26 6.45 -17.87 6.36
CA SER A 26 7.33 -17.76 7.52
C SER A 26 8.64 -18.54 7.34
N LEU A 27 8.63 -19.67 6.64
CA LEU A 27 9.86 -20.37 6.26
C LEU A 27 10.73 -19.51 5.33
N ILE A 28 10.12 -18.83 4.34
CA ILE A 28 10.83 -17.90 3.46
C ILE A 28 11.45 -16.77 4.28
N VAL A 29 10.68 -16.15 5.19
CA VAL A 29 11.19 -15.10 6.09
C VAL A 29 12.34 -15.63 6.96
N GLY A 30 12.24 -16.85 7.48
CA GLY A 30 13.31 -17.48 8.25
C GLY A 30 14.59 -17.67 7.44
N VAL A 31 14.47 -18.12 6.18
CA VAL A 31 15.61 -18.27 5.26
C VAL A 31 16.20 -16.89 4.90
N LEU A 32 15.37 -15.88 4.63
CA LEU A 32 15.81 -14.51 4.36
C LEU A 32 16.57 -13.91 5.55
N GLY A 33 16.16 -14.24 6.77
CA GLY A 33 16.82 -13.84 8.01
C GLY A 33 18.20 -14.48 8.15
N ILE A 34 18.29 -15.81 7.98
CA ILE A 34 19.56 -16.55 8.14
C ILE A 34 20.56 -16.21 7.02
N THR A 35 20.09 -16.01 5.79
CA THR A 35 20.94 -15.64 4.64
C THR A 35 21.39 -14.18 4.69
N GLY A 36 20.79 -13.35 5.54
CA GLY A 36 21.05 -11.92 5.64
C GLY A 36 20.55 -11.11 4.45
N LEU A 37 19.78 -11.71 3.54
CA LEU A 37 19.25 -11.02 2.36
C LEU A 37 18.28 -9.90 2.76
N GLY A 38 17.46 -10.13 3.78
CA GLY A 38 16.57 -9.10 4.33
C GLY A 38 17.36 -7.87 4.78
N ILE A 39 18.39 -8.07 5.60
CA ILE A 39 19.28 -7.01 6.10
C ILE A 39 19.97 -6.27 4.94
N LYS A 40 20.43 -6.99 3.92
CA LYS A 40 21.03 -6.36 2.73
C LYS A 40 20.05 -5.46 2.00
N ILE A 41 18.80 -5.88 1.80
CA ILE A 41 17.79 -5.05 1.15
C ILE A 41 17.47 -3.83 2.02
N THR A 42 17.26 -3.99 3.32
CA THR A 42 17.09 -2.89 4.28
C THR A 42 18.23 -1.87 4.18
N SER A 43 19.47 -2.33 4.28
CA SER A 43 20.66 -1.46 4.20
C SER A 43 20.82 -0.81 2.83
N SER A 44 20.42 -1.50 1.75
CA SER A 44 20.42 -0.92 0.40
C SER A 44 19.42 0.22 0.30
N ILE A 45 18.19 0.05 0.83
CA ILE A 45 17.18 1.10 0.88
C ILE A 45 17.71 2.32 1.66
N LEU A 46 18.31 2.11 2.83
CA LEU A 46 18.87 3.19 3.67
C LEU A 46 20.06 3.89 3.00
N SER A 47 20.96 3.12 2.38
CA SER A 47 22.15 3.66 1.72
C SER A 47 21.79 4.50 0.48
N ILE A 48 20.83 4.05 -0.33
CA ILE A 48 20.35 4.76 -1.52
C ILE A 48 19.48 5.96 -1.10
N SER A 49 18.70 5.84 -0.02
CA SER A 49 17.87 6.95 0.47
C SER A 49 18.69 8.09 1.06
N GLY A 50 19.92 7.82 1.53
CA GLY A 50 20.80 8.82 2.12
C GLY A 50 20.22 9.47 3.38
N GLY A 51 19.31 8.78 4.08
CA GLY A 51 18.57 9.31 5.24
C GLY A 51 17.30 10.09 4.89
N SER A 52 16.96 10.26 3.61
CA SER A 52 15.69 10.87 3.21
C SER A 52 14.52 9.91 3.38
N LEU A 53 13.59 10.25 4.28
CA LEU A 53 12.37 9.46 4.53
C LEU A 53 11.55 9.24 3.25
N TRP A 54 11.33 10.29 2.46
CA TRP A 54 10.54 10.23 1.22
C TRP A 54 11.14 9.28 0.18
N LEU A 55 12.47 9.30 0.04
CA LEU A 55 13.16 8.40 -0.88
C LEU A 55 13.11 6.95 -0.37
N ALA A 56 13.25 6.74 0.95
CA ALA A 56 13.10 5.43 1.55
C ALA A 56 11.69 4.85 1.38
N LEU A 57 10.64 5.68 1.52
CA LEU A 57 9.25 5.28 1.25
C LEU A 57 9.06 4.83 -0.20
N LEU A 58 9.61 5.58 -1.16
CA LEU A 58 9.54 5.23 -2.58
C LEU A 58 10.25 3.89 -2.85
N LEU A 59 11.47 3.72 -2.37
CA LEU A 59 12.24 2.48 -2.55
C LEU A 59 11.55 1.29 -1.87
N THR A 60 10.99 1.50 -0.68
CA THR A 60 10.21 0.49 0.05
C THR A 60 8.95 0.11 -0.70
N ALA A 61 8.20 1.07 -1.25
CA ALA A 61 7.03 0.82 -2.07
C ALA A 61 7.37 -0.01 -3.31
N LEU A 62 8.45 0.33 -4.02
CA LEU A 62 8.95 -0.44 -5.17
C LEU A 62 9.34 -1.85 -4.77
N ALA A 63 10.08 -2.00 -3.66
CA ALA A 63 10.42 -3.31 -3.13
C ALA A 63 9.17 -4.14 -2.81
N CYS A 64 8.14 -3.54 -2.20
CA CYS A 64 6.88 -4.23 -1.89
C CYS A 64 6.12 -4.65 -3.15
N ILE A 65 6.13 -3.82 -4.21
CA ILE A 65 5.49 -4.16 -5.49
C ILE A 65 6.20 -5.35 -6.16
N ILE A 66 7.52 -5.41 -6.11
CA ILE A 66 8.31 -6.50 -6.72
C ILE A 66 8.22 -7.78 -5.88
N LEU A 67 8.35 -7.66 -4.55
CA LEU A 67 8.30 -8.78 -3.62
C LEU A 67 6.90 -9.37 -3.45
N GLY A 68 5.86 -8.62 -3.80
CA GLY A 68 4.46 -9.07 -3.82
C GLY A 68 4.13 -10.15 -4.86
N MET A 69 5.12 -10.92 -5.32
CA MET A 69 5.01 -12.09 -6.20
C MET A 69 3.74 -12.87 -5.85
N GLU A 70 2.85 -13.07 -6.83
CA GLU A 70 1.45 -13.52 -6.68
C GLU A 70 1.21 -14.65 -5.67
N VAL A 71 1.17 -14.30 -4.39
CA VAL A 71 0.83 -15.16 -3.24
C VAL A 71 -0.32 -14.49 -2.49
N PRO A 72 -1.05 -15.22 -1.62
CA PRO A 72 -2.11 -14.61 -0.82
C PRO A 72 -1.64 -13.38 -0.06
N THR A 73 -2.51 -12.38 0.04
CA THR A 73 -2.19 -11.03 0.54
C THR A 73 -1.51 -11.04 1.91
N THR A 74 -1.92 -11.97 2.78
CA THR A 74 -1.32 -12.17 4.11
C THR A 74 0.13 -12.62 4.03
N ALA A 75 0.46 -13.57 3.15
CA ALA A 75 1.81 -14.06 2.94
C ALA A 75 2.71 -12.99 2.31
N ALA A 76 2.22 -12.29 1.29
CA ALA A 76 2.95 -11.20 0.64
C ALA A 76 3.32 -10.11 1.65
N TYR A 77 2.36 -9.70 2.49
CA TYR A 77 2.60 -8.74 3.55
C TYR A 77 3.67 -9.19 4.56
N VAL A 78 3.60 -10.43 5.06
CA VAL A 78 4.57 -10.97 6.02
C VAL A 78 5.99 -10.95 5.46
N ILE A 79 6.15 -11.31 4.19
CA ILE A 79 7.45 -11.28 3.50
C ILE A 79 7.92 -9.83 3.35
N CYS A 80 7.10 -8.94 2.77
CA CYS A 80 7.46 -7.55 2.52
C CYS A 80 7.83 -6.81 3.81
N VAL A 81 7.07 -6.98 4.89
CA VAL A 81 7.33 -6.25 6.14
C VAL A 81 8.56 -6.75 6.86
N SER A 82 8.90 -8.03 6.74
CA SER A 82 10.14 -8.58 7.29
C SER A 82 11.40 -8.03 6.60
N VAL A 83 11.28 -7.63 5.32
CA VAL A 83 12.39 -7.15 4.50
C VAL A 83 12.47 -5.62 4.50
N ALA A 84 11.39 -4.93 4.14
CA ALA A 84 11.41 -3.49 3.94
C ALA A 84 10.95 -2.69 5.17
N GLY A 85 10.21 -3.32 6.09
CA GLY A 85 9.73 -2.68 7.31
C GLY A 85 10.84 -2.09 8.19
N PRO A 86 11.94 -2.82 8.49
CA PRO A 86 13.00 -2.30 9.34
C PRO A 86 13.62 -0.99 8.83
N ALA A 87 13.72 -0.79 7.51
CA ALA A 87 14.31 0.42 6.93
C ALA A 87 13.50 1.67 7.29
N LEU A 88 12.17 1.54 7.34
CA LEU A 88 11.28 2.64 7.70
C LEU A 88 11.24 2.89 9.21
N ILE A 89 11.35 1.83 10.01
CA ILE A 89 11.44 1.92 11.48
C ILE A 89 12.74 2.63 11.88
N ASP A 90 13.86 2.28 11.23
CA ASP A 90 15.17 2.90 11.48
C ASP A 90 15.19 4.40 11.14
N LEU A 91 14.31 4.84 10.24
CA LEU A 91 14.10 6.25 9.89
C LEU A 91 13.10 6.97 10.83
N GLY A 92 12.62 6.30 11.87
CA GLY A 92 11.80 6.89 12.93
C GLY A 92 10.30 6.79 12.73
N LEU A 93 9.81 6.00 11.77
CA LEU A 93 8.37 5.76 11.65
C LEU A 93 7.85 4.80 12.71
N GLU A 94 6.65 5.08 13.22
CA GLU A 94 6.00 4.18 14.16
C GLU A 94 5.69 2.81 13.52
N PRO A 95 5.81 1.70 14.27
CA PRO A 95 5.60 0.36 13.74
C PRO A 95 4.25 0.19 13.04
N LEU A 96 3.16 0.71 13.63
CA LEU A 96 1.82 0.60 13.07
C LEU A 96 1.74 1.24 11.67
N THR A 97 2.31 2.45 11.51
CA THR A 97 2.38 3.15 10.23
C THR A 97 3.18 2.36 9.20
N VAL A 98 4.31 1.79 9.59
CA VAL A 98 5.13 0.94 8.72
C VAL A 98 4.38 -0.31 8.26
N HIS A 99 3.72 -1.01 9.19
CA HIS A 99 2.94 -2.20 8.87
C HIS A 99 1.79 -1.89 7.89
N LEU A 100 1.06 -0.79 8.13
CA LEU A 100 -0.02 -0.35 7.23
C LEU A 100 0.51 0.06 5.87
N PHE A 101 1.60 0.82 5.81
CA PHE A 101 2.22 1.25 4.56
C PHE A 101 2.66 0.05 3.71
N VAL A 102 3.38 -0.89 4.30
CA VAL A 102 3.86 -2.10 3.61
C VAL A 102 2.70 -2.99 3.18
N PHE A 103 1.71 -3.20 4.05
CA PHE A 103 0.50 -3.95 3.72
C PHE A 103 -0.22 -3.35 2.50
N TRP A 104 -0.34 -2.02 2.47
CA TRP A 104 -1.03 -1.33 1.39
C TRP A 104 -0.33 -1.47 0.04
N PHE A 105 1.00 -1.30 0.00
CA PHE A 105 1.77 -1.47 -1.22
C PHE A 105 1.88 -2.95 -1.66
N ALA A 106 1.88 -3.89 -0.71
CA ALA A 106 1.79 -5.31 -1.03
C ALA A 106 0.46 -5.63 -1.74
N LEU A 107 -0.67 -5.03 -1.33
CA LEU A 107 -1.95 -5.18 -2.03
C LEU A 107 -1.95 -4.51 -3.41
N LEU A 108 -1.34 -3.33 -3.53
CA LEU A 108 -1.26 -2.59 -4.81
C LEU A 108 -0.43 -3.30 -5.87
N SER A 109 0.46 -4.23 -5.48
CA SER A 109 1.20 -5.08 -6.43
C SER A 109 0.27 -5.83 -7.40
N THR A 110 -0.96 -6.15 -6.97
CA THR A 110 -1.96 -6.89 -7.78
C THR A 110 -2.48 -6.12 -8.99
N ILE A 111 -2.34 -4.79 -9.01
CA ILE A 111 -2.68 -3.92 -10.14
C ILE A 111 -1.47 -3.24 -10.78
N THR A 112 -0.29 -3.34 -10.16
CA THR A 112 0.93 -2.63 -10.59
C THR A 112 1.90 -3.59 -11.29
N PRO A 113 2.33 -3.33 -12.54
CA PRO A 113 3.41 -4.08 -13.15
C PRO A 113 4.69 -4.00 -12.31
N PRO A 114 5.51 -5.07 -12.21
CA PRO A 114 5.52 -6.27 -13.06
C PRO A 114 4.65 -7.44 -12.58
N VAL A 115 4.11 -7.42 -11.35
CA VAL A 115 3.41 -8.58 -10.77
C VAL A 115 1.96 -8.64 -11.22
N CYS A 116 1.21 -7.54 -11.07
CA CYS A 116 -0.18 -7.30 -11.53
C CYS A 116 -1.09 -8.53 -11.79
N GLY A 117 -1.10 -9.53 -10.92
CA GLY A 117 -1.76 -10.83 -11.15
C GLY A 117 -3.27 -10.70 -11.46
N GLY A 118 -3.97 -9.84 -10.71
CA GLY A 118 -5.40 -9.59 -10.92
C GLY A 118 -5.71 -8.97 -12.29
N VAL A 119 -4.79 -8.18 -12.83
CA VAL A 119 -4.92 -7.57 -14.16
C VAL A 119 -4.79 -8.61 -15.26
N PHE A 120 -3.91 -9.61 -15.13
CA PHE A 120 -3.77 -10.66 -16.13
C PHE A 120 -5.07 -11.47 -16.28
N ILE A 121 -5.70 -11.79 -15.15
CA ILE A 121 -6.99 -12.49 -15.12
C ILE A 121 -8.07 -11.63 -15.77
N ALA A 122 -8.18 -10.36 -15.37
CA ALA A 122 -9.16 -9.42 -15.93
C ALA A 122 -8.98 -9.22 -17.45
N ALA A 123 -7.73 -9.10 -17.92
CA ALA A 123 -7.41 -8.97 -19.33
C ALA A 123 -7.80 -10.21 -20.13
N ALA A 124 -7.60 -11.41 -19.58
CA ALA A 124 -8.03 -12.66 -20.20
C ALA A 124 -9.56 -12.77 -20.32
N MET A 125 -10.32 -12.26 -19.33
CA MET A 125 -11.78 -12.25 -19.37
C MET A 125 -12.35 -11.33 -20.47
N VAL A 126 -11.69 -10.20 -20.74
CA VAL A 126 -12.16 -9.18 -21.68
C VAL A 126 -11.50 -9.32 -23.07
N GLY A 127 -10.45 -10.14 -23.20
CA GLY A 127 -9.74 -10.37 -24.45
C GLY A 127 -8.90 -9.17 -24.92
N GLU A 128 -8.45 -8.32 -24.00
CA GLU A 128 -7.61 -7.15 -24.29
C GLU A 128 -6.17 -7.33 -23.81
N ASN A 129 -5.28 -6.47 -24.30
CA ASN A 129 -3.89 -6.46 -23.90
C ASN A 129 -3.75 -6.13 -22.40
N TRP A 130 -3.10 -7.02 -21.64
CA TRP A 130 -2.93 -6.88 -20.20
C TRP A 130 -2.29 -5.55 -19.78
N PHE A 131 -1.38 -5.01 -20.58
CA PHE A 131 -0.68 -3.76 -20.26
C PHE A 131 -1.64 -2.57 -20.33
N LYS A 132 -2.57 -2.56 -21.30
CA LYS A 132 -3.63 -1.53 -21.34
C LYS A 132 -4.56 -1.64 -20.13
N VAL A 133 -4.93 -2.86 -19.76
CA VAL A 133 -5.79 -3.11 -18.58
C VAL A 133 -5.05 -2.68 -17.30
N ALA A 134 -3.75 -2.93 -17.20
CA ALA A 134 -2.90 -2.51 -16.08
C ALA A 134 -2.88 -0.99 -15.96
N LEU A 135 -2.56 -0.28 -17.06
CA LEU A 135 -2.54 1.18 -17.07
C LEU A 135 -3.89 1.77 -16.71
N CYS A 136 -4.99 1.19 -17.19
CA CYS A 136 -6.34 1.60 -16.82
C CYS A 136 -6.62 1.37 -15.34
N ALA A 137 -6.31 0.18 -14.81
CA ALA A 137 -6.48 -0.16 -13.41
C ALA A 137 -5.65 0.73 -12.48
N MET A 138 -4.39 0.99 -12.84
CA MET A 138 -3.52 1.93 -12.12
C MET A 138 -4.07 3.35 -12.17
N ALA A 139 -4.50 3.83 -13.34
CA ALA A 139 -5.06 5.18 -13.49
C ALA A 139 -6.32 5.38 -12.63
N LEU A 140 -7.20 4.37 -12.58
CA LEU A 140 -8.37 4.38 -11.71
C LEU A 140 -8.00 4.24 -10.22
N GLY A 141 -6.95 3.47 -9.93
CA GLY A 141 -6.43 3.20 -8.59
C GLY A 141 -5.45 4.24 -8.06
N LEU A 142 -5.15 5.33 -8.78
CA LEU A 142 -4.11 6.30 -8.42
C LEU A 142 -4.26 6.86 -7.00
N GLY A 143 -5.50 7.08 -6.55
CA GLY A 143 -5.77 7.53 -5.18
C GLY A 143 -5.24 6.56 -4.12
N LEU A 144 -5.24 5.26 -4.39
CA LEU A 144 -4.76 4.24 -3.47
C LEU A 144 -3.24 4.31 -3.26
N TYR A 145 -2.47 4.82 -4.22
CA TYR A 145 -1.01 4.99 -4.05
C TYR A 145 -0.68 6.18 -3.15
N ILE A 146 -1.59 7.14 -3.07
CA ILE A 146 -1.35 8.40 -2.34
C ILE A 146 -1.76 8.27 -0.87
N VAL A 147 -2.79 7.46 -0.57
CA VAL A 147 -3.28 7.27 0.81
C VAL A 147 -2.17 6.83 1.78
N PRO A 148 -1.30 5.83 1.49
CA PRO A 148 -0.23 5.44 2.39
C PRO A 148 0.79 6.56 2.64
N LEU A 149 1.05 7.39 1.64
CA LEU A 149 1.96 8.54 1.76
C LEU A 149 1.32 9.62 2.65
N ALA A 150 0.02 9.85 2.51
CA ALA A 150 -0.72 10.75 3.38
C ALA A 150 -0.77 10.24 4.83
N MET A 151 -0.86 8.92 5.05
CA MET A 151 -0.81 8.31 6.39
C MET A 151 0.55 8.50 7.07
N VAL A 152 1.65 8.46 6.31
CA VAL A 152 2.98 8.71 6.86
C VAL A 152 3.15 10.18 7.23
N GLN A 153 2.69 11.08 6.36
CA GLN A 153 2.75 12.52 6.60
C GLN A 153 1.84 12.97 7.76
N HIS A 154 0.63 12.42 7.83
CA HIS A 154 -0.38 12.80 8.81
C HIS A 154 -0.62 11.67 9.82
N GLN A 155 0.22 11.62 10.86
CA GLN A 155 0.06 10.63 11.93
C GLN A 155 -1.30 10.72 12.66
N SER A 156 -1.97 11.88 12.59
CA SER A 156 -3.34 12.08 13.11
C SER A 156 -4.34 11.10 12.48
N LEU A 157 -4.13 10.62 11.25
CA LEU A 157 -5.02 9.64 10.61
C LEU A 157 -4.97 8.26 11.29
N ILE A 158 -3.87 7.94 11.95
CA ILE A 158 -3.64 6.64 12.60
C ILE A 158 -3.87 6.75 14.10
N GLN A 159 -3.42 7.84 14.73
CA GLN A 159 -3.50 8.08 16.17
C GLN A 159 -4.82 8.76 16.59
N LEU A 160 -5.94 8.08 16.32
CA LEU A 160 -7.29 8.56 16.64
C LEU A 160 -7.50 8.77 18.15
N ASP A 161 -6.76 8.02 18.97
CA ASP A 161 -6.80 8.09 20.43
C ASP A 161 -6.25 9.41 20.98
N LYS A 162 -5.20 9.95 20.36
CA LYS A 162 -4.55 11.19 20.80
C LYS A 162 -5.18 12.45 20.20
N TYR A 163 -5.60 12.41 18.94
CA TYR A 163 -6.03 13.61 18.20
C TYR A 163 -7.37 13.43 17.47
N PRO A 164 -8.48 13.12 18.17
CA PRO A 164 -9.73 12.70 17.52
C PRO A 164 -10.34 13.77 16.59
N PHE A 165 -10.22 15.06 16.94
CA PHE A 165 -10.74 16.14 16.11
C PHE A 165 -9.87 16.37 14.86
N ASP A 166 -8.55 16.35 15.01
CA ASP A 166 -7.62 16.52 13.89
C ASP A 166 -7.71 15.34 12.91
N SER A 167 -7.89 14.10 13.42
CA SER A 167 -8.11 12.93 12.57
C SER A 167 -9.31 13.10 11.64
N ILE A 168 -10.42 13.68 12.15
CA ILE A 168 -11.62 13.92 11.34
C ILE A 168 -11.35 14.99 10.28
N ILE A 169 -10.70 16.08 10.66
CA ILE A 169 -10.35 17.16 9.73
C ILE A 169 -9.44 16.64 8.62
N THR A 170 -8.35 15.94 8.99
CA THR A 170 -7.42 15.35 8.03
C THR A 170 -8.09 14.29 7.16
N ALA A 171 -9.01 13.48 7.71
CA ALA A 171 -9.77 12.51 6.93
C ALA A 171 -10.67 13.19 5.88
N ILE A 172 -11.34 14.29 6.24
CA ILE A 172 -12.14 15.10 5.31
C ILE A 172 -11.24 15.75 4.25
N GLN A 173 -10.10 16.31 4.64
CA GLN A 173 -9.13 16.89 3.72
C GLN A 173 -8.61 15.86 2.72
N LEU A 174 -8.25 14.66 3.20
CA LEU A 174 -7.82 13.55 2.37
C LEU A 174 -8.93 13.09 1.42
N ALA A 175 -10.18 13.00 1.91
CA ALA A 175 -11.33 12.65 1.07
C ALA A 175 -11.56 13.69 -0.04
N ILE A 176 -11.51 14.99 0.29
CA ILE A 176 -11.65 16.07 -0.69
C ILE A 176 -10.49 16.04 -1.69
N GLY A 177 -9.26 15.86 -1.23
CA GLY A 177 -8.08 15.72 -2.07
C GLY A 177 -8.20 14.56 -3.05
N LEU A 178 -8.60 13.37 -2.59
CA LEU A 178 -8.82 12.20 -3.44
C LEU A 178 -9.96 12.40 -4.45
N LEU A 179 -11.05 13.08 -4.08
CA LEU A 179 -12.13 13.42 -5.00
C LEU A 179 -11.66 14.38 -6.10
N LEU A 180 -10.86 15.39 -5.74
CA LEU A 180 -10.26 16.33 -6.69
C LEU A 180 -9.25 15.64 -7.61
N LEU A 181 -8.43 14.74 -7.07
CA LEU A 181 -7.53 13.88 -7.87
C LEU A 181 -8.32 13.02 -8.86
N GLY A 182 -9.38 12.35 -8.40
CA GLY A 182 -10.24 11.53 -9.24
C GLY A 182 -10.86 12.34 -10.38
N LYS A 183 -11.42 13.53 -10.09
CA LYS A 183 -11.94 14.46 -11.10
C LYS A 183 -10.85 14.90 -12.08
N GLY A 184 -9.66 15.20 -11.57
CA GLY A 184 -8.48 15.59 -12.36
C GLY A 184 -7.90 14.45 -13.21
N LEU A 185 -8.16 13.18 -12.88
CA LEU A 185 -7.62 12.01 -13.58
C LEU A 185 -8.62 11.33 -14.53
N ILE A 186 -9.92 11.42 -14.28
CA ILE A 186 -10.96 10.72 -15.06
C ILE A 186 -11.73 11.67 -16.00
N GLY A 187 -11.69 12.99 -15.77
CA GLY A 187 -12.48 13.96 -16.55
C GLY A 187 -12.17 13.98 -18.06
N SER A 188 -13.20 13.99 -18.91
CA SER A 188 -13.09 13.80 -20.37
C SER A 188 -12.37 14.90 -21.18
N SER A 189 -12.02 16.06 -20.60
CA SER A 189 -11.43 17.20 -21.33
C SER A 189 -9.95 17.46 -20.95
N TRP A 190 -9.07 17.47 -21.95
CA TRP A 190 -7.64 17.85 -21.85
C TRP A 190 -7.46 19.36 -21.66
N SER A 191 -7.81 19.88 -20.50
CA SER A 191 -7.73 21.32 -20.19
C SER A 191 -6.79 21.61 -19.02
N VAL A 192 -6.25 22.83 -18.99
CA VAL A 192 -5.47 23.43 -17.91
C VAL A 192 -6.16 23.25 -16.54
N THR A 193 -7.48 23.12 -16.54
CA THR A 193 -8.30 22.83 -15.34
C THR A 193 -8.04 21.45 -14.71
N ARG A 194 -7.61 20.42 -15.45
CA ARG A 194 -7.22 19.13 -14.85
C ARG A 194 -5.92 19.25 -14.06
N LEU A 195 -4.94 19.96 -14.63
CA LEU A 195 -3.64 20.15 -13.98
C LEU A 195 -3.80 20.97 -12.69
N SER A 196 -4.67 21.98 -12.69
CA SER A 196 -4.97 22.73 -11.48
C SER A 196 -5.67 21.88 -10.43
N PHE A 197 -6.63 21.02 -10.78
CA PHE A 197 -7.26 20.13 -9.78
C PHE A 197 -6.27 19.13 -9.16
N ILE A 198 -5.34 18.59 -9.95
CA ILE A 198 -4.31 17.68 -9.43
C ILE A 198 -3.35 18.44 -8.50
N LEU A 199 -2.89 19.62 -8.91
CA LEU A 199 -1.98 20.44 -8.09
C LEU A 199 -2.66 20.92 -6.80
N ILE A 200 -3.91 21.36 -6.88
CA ILE A 200 -4.71 21.77 -5.71
C ILE A 200 -4.90 20.58 -4.78
N ALA A 201 -5.19 19.39 -5.30
CA ALA A 201 -5.37 18.22 -4.46
C ALA A 201 -4.08 17.79 -3.74
N ILE A 202 -2.94 17.79 -4.44
CA ILE A 202 -1.63 17.53 -3.83
C ILE A 202 -1.32 18.60 -2.78
N MET A 203 -1.62 19.88 -3.07
CA MET A 203 -1.42 20.98 -2.13
C MET A 203 -2.33 20.89 -0.89
N ILE A 204 -3.58 20.45 -1.03
CA ILE A 204 -4.48 20.23 0.10
C ILE A 204 -3.99 19.04 0.95
N MET A 205 -3.50 17.99 0.30
CA MET A 205 -3.10 16.76 0.98
C MET A 205 -1.72 16.84 1.65
N PHE A 206 -0.79 17.62 1.09
CA PHE A 206 0.60 17.68 1.58
C PHE A 206 1.06 19.09 1.97
N GLY A 207 0.32 20.14 1.61
CA GLY A 207 0.71 21.53 1.82
C GLY A 207 0.09 22.20 3.06
N PHE A 208 -0.98 21.64 3.64
CA PHE A 208 -1.62 22.18 4.84
C PHE A 208 -1.61 21.16 5.98
N ASN A 209 -0.70 21.34 6.94
CA ASN A 209 -0.89 20.79 8.28
C ASN A 209 -1.87 21.71 9.02
N LEU A 210 -3.17 21.42 8.95
CA LEU A 210 -4.15 22.23 9.68
C LEU A 210 -3.96 22.15 11.21
N SER A 211 -3.23 21.14 11.72
CA SER A 211 -2.92 20.98 13.14
C SER A 211 -1.76 21.85 13.65
N ASP A 212 -1.02 22.53 12.76
CA ASP A 212 -0.02 23.52 13.19
C ASP A 212 -0.67 24.90 13.50
N TYR A 213 -1.97 25.05 13.23
CA TYR A 213 -2.72 26.32 13.34
C TYR A 213 -3.86 26.29 14.39
N ILE A 214 -4.00 25.22 15.17
CA ILE A 214 -4.95 25.08 16.29
C ILE A 214 -4.15 24.70 17.54
#